data_AF-A0A6P1BA63-F1
#
_entry.id   AF-A0A6P1BA63-F1
#
_cell.length_a   1.000
_cell.length_b   1.000
_cell.length_c   1.000
_cell.angle_alpha   90.00
_cell.angle_beta   90.00
_cell.angle_gamma   90.00
#
_symmetry.space_group_name_H-M   'P 1'
#
loop_
_entity.id
_entity.type
_entity.pdbx_description
1 polymer ?
#
loop_
_entity_poly.entity_id
_entity_poly.type
_entity_poly.pdbx_seq_one_letter_code
_entity_poly.pdbx_strand_id
1 'polypeptide(L)' 'MPIDRLLQGSKLRPDEIECLSLAYARTLHALCLVDRDDPIAEIVAKEVIEIGARGLAIQISKLAVEQLGIRKSPSA' A
#
# COMPACT_ATOMS: atom_id res chain seq x y z
N MET A 1 5.24 -13.37 8.20
CA MET A 1 5.83 -12.05 8.48
C MET A 1 4.82 -11.18 9.21
N PRO A 2 5.21 -10.09 9.91
CA PRO A 2 4.28 -9.21 10.63
C PRO A 2 3.14 -8.70 9.75
N ILE A 3 3.45 -8.35 8.49
CA ILE A 3 2.46 -7.90 7.53
C ILE A 3 1.40 -8.98 7.20
N ASP A 4 1.77 -10.26 7.15
CA ASP A 4 0.82 -11.34 6.82
C ASP A 4 -0.26 -11.47 7.90
N ARG A 5 0.10 -11.27 9.18
CA ARG A 5 -0.87 -11.28 10.30
C ARG A 5 -1.84 -10.10 10.21
N LEU A 6 -1.36 -8.93 9.79
CA LEU A 6 -2.19 -7.73 9.64
C LEU A 6 -3.10 -7.82 8.41
N LEU A 7 -2.65 -8.50 7.36
CA LEU A 7 -3.45 -8.77 6.16
C LEU A 7 -4.46 -9.92 6.37
N GLN A 8 -4.25 -10.79 7.36
CA GLN A 8 -5.13 -11.90 7.71
C GLN A 8 -6.51 -11.37 8.16
N GLY A 9 -7.53 -11.53 7.31
CA GLY A 9 -8.90 -11.02 7.53
C GLY A 9 -9.26 -9.79 6.69
N SER A 10 -8.30 -9.24 5.93
CA SER A 10 -8.56 -8.18 4.95
C SER A 10 -9.34 -8.71 3.74
N LYS A 11 -10.29 -7.95 3.20
CA LYS A 11 -10.98 -8.27 1.92
C LYS A 11 -10.14 -7.98 0.67
N LEU A 12 -8.82 -7.89 0.83
CA LEU A 12 -7.89 -7.58 -0.25
C LEU A 12 -7.75 -8.80 -1.17
N ARG A 13 -7.54 -8.53 -2.46
CA ARG A 13 -7.31 -9.61 -3.44
C ARG A 13 -5.91 -10.22 -3.23
N PRO A 14 -5.68 -11.46 -3.66
CA PRO A 14 -4.37 -12.11 -3.57
C PRO A 14 -3.25 -11.26 -4.17
N ASP A 15 -3.48 -10.66 -5.34
CA ASP A 15 -2.52 -9.76 -6.00
C ASP A 15 -2.16 -8.52 -5.16
N GLU A 16 -3.12 -7.98 -4.41
CA GLU A 16 -2.91 -6.82 -3.55
C GLU A 16 -2.10 -7.22 -2.31
N ILE A 17 -2.38 -8.39 -1.76
CA ILE A 17 -1.62 -8.97 -0.64
C ILE A 17 -0.17 -9.21 -1.06
N GLU A 18 0.05 -9.78 -2.25
CA GLU A 18 1.39 -10.04 -2.78
C GLU A 18 2.16 -8.73 -3.02
N CYS A 19 1.50 -7.72 -3.60
CA CYS A 19 2.09 -6.40 -3.83
C CYS A 19 2.51 -5.73 -2.51
N LEU A 20 1.65 -5.78 -1.48
CA LEU A 20 1.94 -5.21 -0.16
C LEU A 20 3.06 -5.96 0.55
N SER A 21 3.07 -7.29 0.46
CA SER A 21 4.12 -8.13 1.05
C SER A 21 5.48 -7.86 0.39
N LEU A 22 5.52 -7.69 -0.93
CA LEU A 22 6.73 -7.33 -1.66
C LEU A 22 7.23 -5.92 -1.29
N ALA A 23 6.31 -4.95 -1.19
CA ALA A 23 6.63 -3.58 -0.77
C ALA A 23 7.22 -3.58 0.66
N TYR A 24 6.62 -4.33 1.56
CA TYR A 24 7.11 -4.49 2.93
C TYR A 24 8.52 -5.08 3.00
N ALA A 25 8.77 -6.17 2.27
CA ALA A 25 10.09 -6.80 2.23
C ALA A 25 11.17 -5.83 1.68
N ARG A 26 10.82 -5.05 0.65
CA ARG A 26 11.70 -4.02 0.08
C ARG A 26 11.99 -2.90 1.08
N THR A 27 10.98 -2.43 1.82
CA THR A 27 11.13 -1.38 2.82
C THR A 27 12.01 -1.83 3.98
N LEU A 28 11.81 -3.06 4.49
CA LEU A 28 12.69 -3.62 5.53
C LEU A 28 14.14 -3.72 5.05
N HIS A 29 14.34 -4.18 3.82
CA HIS A 29 15.67 -4.27 3.22
C HIS A 29 16.33 -2.89 3.07
N ALA A 30 15.58 -1.88 2.63
CA ALA A 30 16.08 -0.51 2.49
C ALA A 30 16.44 0.14 3.84
N LEU A 31 15.74 -0.23 4.92
CA LEU A 31 16.01 0.22 6.27
C LEU A 31 17.09 -0.61 6.99
N CYS A 32 17.71 -1.58 6.29
CA CYS A 32 18.63 -2.56 6.88
C CYS A 32 18.07 -3.25 8.14
N LEU A 33 16.75 -3.42 8.21
CA LEU A 33 16.09 -4.09 9.33
C LEU A 33 16.21 -5.61 9.12
N VAL A 34 17.19 -6.21 9.81
CA VAL A 34 17.44 -7.66 9.74
C VAL A 34 16.52 -8.41 10.71
N ASP A 35 16.22 -7.81 11.87
CA ASP A 35 15.37 -8.43 12.88
C ASP A 35 13.90 -8.16 12.58
N ARG A 36 13.16 -9.24 12.32
CA ARG A 36 11.75 -9.20 11.90
C ARG A 36 10.76 -9.31 13.06
N ASP A 37 11.26 -9.56 14.27
CA ASP A 37 10.51 -9.49 15.52
C ASP A 37 10.64 -8.10 16.19
N ASP A 38 11.39 -7.19 15.57
CA ASP A 38 11.51 -5.81 16.05
C ASP A 38 10.15 -5.09 15.97
N PRO A 39 9.71 -4.34 16.99
CA PRO A 39 8.50 -3.53 16.94
C PRO A 39 8.50 -2.53 15.76
N ILE A 40 9.66 -2.12 15.27
CA ILE A 40 9.79 -1.31 14.06
C ILE A 40 9.26 -2.05 12.83
N ALA A 41 9.47 -3.37 12.74
CA ALA A 41 8.97 -4.19 11.64
C ALA A 41 7.43 -4.20 11.60
N GLU A 42 6.75 -4.12 12.75
CA GLU A 42 5.29 -4.01 12.80
C GLU A 42 4.81 -2.59 12.39
N ILE A 43 5.51 -1.55 12.80
CA ILE A 43 5.23 -0.16 12.39
C ILE A 43 5.34 -0.03 10.87
N VAL A 44 6.42 -0.54 10.29
CA VAL A 44 6.64 -0.55 8.83
C VAL A 44 5.53 -1.31 8.11
N ALA A 45 5.03 -2.41 8.68
CA ALA A 45 3.93 -3.17 8.08
C ALA A 45 2.64 -2.35 8.02
N LYS A 46 2.29 -1.65 9.11
CA LYS A 46 1.11 -0.76 9.18
C LYS A 46 1.22 0.39 8.17
N GLU A 47 2.37 1.05 8.11
CA GLU A 47 2.62 2.16 7.18
C GLU A 47 2.50 1.70 5.72
N VAL A 48 3.08 0.56 5.36
CA VAL A 48 2.98 0.01 3.99
C VAL A 48 1.54 -0.29 3.60
N ILE A 49 0.74 -0.84 4.53
CA ILE A 49 -0.68 -1.10 4.30
C ILE A 49 -1.45 0.22 4.10
N GLU A 50 -1.22 1.23 4.95
CA GLU A 50 -1.88 2.53 4.82
C GLU A 50 -1.51 3.24 3.51
N ILE A 51 -0.23 3.27 3.17
CA ILE A 51 0.26 3.86 1.92
C ILE A 51 -0.31 3.11 0.72
N GLY A 52 -0.36 1.78 0.77
CA GLY A 52 -0.96 0.95 -0.28
C GLY A 52 -2.45 1.22 -0.47
N ALA A 53 -3.22 1.31 0.62
CA ALA A 53 -4.64 1.64 0.59
C ALA A 53 -4.89 3.06 0.03
N ARG A 54 -4.08 4.04 0.44
CA ARG A 54 -4.16 5.42 -0.07
C ARG A 54 -3.74 5.51 -1.55
N GLY A 55 -2.67 4.80 -1.93
CA GLY A 55 -2.17 4.76 -3.30
C GLY A 55 -3.16 4.16 -4.29
N LEU A 56 -3.91 3.12 -3.88
CA LEU A 56 -5.01 2.57 -4.64
C LEU A 56 -6.18 3.56 -4.74
N ALA A 57 -6.58 4.21 -3.64
CA ALA A 57 -7.65 5.22 -3.66
C ALA A 57 -7.33 6.41 -4.57
N ILE A 58 -6.09 6.90 -4.58
CA ILE A 58 -5.64 7.99 -5.46
C ILE A 58 -5.68 7.54 -6.93
N GLN A 59 -5.21 6.32 -7.23
CA GLN A 59 -5.24 5.78 -8.59
C GLN A 59 -6.67 5.55 -9.08
N ILE A 60 -7.55 4.99 -8.24
CA ILE A 60 -8.98 4.81 -8.54
C ILE A 60 -9.65 6.16 -8.76
N SER A 61 -9.39 7.16 -7.91
CA SER A 61 -9.92 8.51 -8.07
C SER A 61 -9.46 9.15 -9.38
N LYS A 62 -8.17 9.03 -9.72
CA LYS A 62 -7.63 9.52 -10.99
C LYS A 62 -8.29 8.84 -12.19
N LEU A 63 -8.39 7.51 -12.18
CA LEU A 63 -9.07 6.72 -13.22
C LEU A 63 -10.56 7.06 -13.32
N ALA A 64 -11.22 7.31 -12.20
CA ALA A 64 -12.63 7.72 -12.17
C ALA A 64 -12.80 9.12 -12.76
N VAL A 65 -11.93 10.08 -12.44
CA VAL A 65 -11.95 11.42 -13.04
C VAL A 65 -11.70 11.37 -14.55
N GLU A 66 -10.74 10.53 -14.99
CA GLU A 66 -10.45 10.32 -16.41
C GLU A 66 -11.63 9.68 -17.15
N GLN A 67 -12.26 8.65 -16.57
CA GLN A 67 -13.41 7.96 -17.17
C GLN A 67 -14.71 8.78 -17.14
N LEU A 68 -14.93 9.56 -16.08
CA LEU A 68 -16.09 10.46 -15.97
C LEU A 68 -15.95 11.69 -16.87
N GLY A 69 -14.82 11.84 -17.58
CA GLY A 69 -14.62 12.93 -18.54
C GLY A 69 -14.62 14.31 -17.89
N ILE A 70 -14.47 14.40 -16.56
CA ILE A 70 -14.33 15.65 -15.82
C ILE A 70 -12.90 16.15 -16.04
N ARG A 71 -12.56 16.48 -17.29
CA ARG A 71 -11.46 17.39 -17.54
C ARG A 71 -11.89 18.71 -16.91
N LYS A 72 -11.24 19.08 -15.81
CA LYS A 72 -11.16 20.48 -15.42
C LYS A 72 -10.54 21.19 -16.62
N SER A 73 -11.39 21.81 -17.44
CA SER A 73 -10.95 22.86 -18.35
C SER A 73 -10.11 23.81 -17.51
N PRO A 74 -8.84 24.07 -17.85
CA PRO A 74 -8.16 25.19 -17.27
C PRO A 74 -8.89 26.41 -17.83
N SER A 75 -9.76 27.03 -17.03
CA SER A 75 -10.19 28.38 -17.34
C SER A 75 -8.94 29.24 -17.36
N ALA A 76 -8.68 29.80 -18.54
CA ALA A 76 -7.70 30.84 -18.82
C ALA A 76 -7.93 32.07 -17.94
#